data_AF-A0A936PIU9-F1
#
_entry.id   AF-A0A936PIU9-F1
#
_cell.length_a   1.000
_cell.length_b   1.000
_cell.length_c   1.000
_cell.angle_alpha   90.00
_cell.angle_beta   90.00
_cell.angle_gamma   90.00
#
_symmetry.space_group_name_H-M   'P 1'
#
loop_
_entity.id
_entity.type
_entity.pdbx_description
1 polymer ?
#
loop_
_entity_poly.entity_id
_entity_poly.type
_entity_poly.pdbx_seq_one_letter_code
_entity_poly.pdbx_strand_id
1 'polypeptide(L)'
;MNLTNVKAEKQRVEVLDGLQFDIQTYGLRNDYPQRVKTVTNASVTAKGCISTYQKFIQGKGFADTVFYKSVINNRGLTCDQCLSLVTHDISDYGGFSLHFNYNVFGQITDVTHIPFEHCRLGLDDDSGKVTKIAIHRDWTKLRRRTVISKSTIEYIDVFNPIPTVIQAQIEAAGGIDRYKGQVLYYSLDGDMVYPKPVYDAAITDISTEAGISNVLYRNARMNFMPAGMLIRKVSETSSAKTDENGRPVVDTFQRISSNFRATRMPVKSST
;
A
#
# COMPACT_ATOMS: atom_id res chain seq x y z
N MET A 1 39.57 -10.43 3.26
CA MET A 1 38.33 -10.57 2.45
C MET A 1 37.96 -9.17 1.97
N ASN A 2 38.05 -8.89 0.67
CA ASN A 2 37.74 -7.56 0.14
C ASN A 2 36.23 -7.32 0.17
N LEU A 3 35.78 -6.40 1.01
CA LEU A 3 34.38 -5.98 1.15
C LEU A 3 33.80 -5.36 -0.15
N THR A 4 34.64 -5.06 -1.14
CA THR A 4 34.25 -4.41 -2.39
C THR A 4 33.58 -5.34 -3.42
N ASN A 5 33.70 -6.66 -3.26
CA ASN A 5 33.09 -7.65 -4.17
C ASN A 5 31.82 -8.32 -3.61
N VAL A 6 31.36 -7.90 -2.43
CA VAL A 6 30.09 -8.39 -1.89
C VAL A 6 28.98 -7.58 -2.56
N LYS A 7 28.08 -8.27 -3.26
CA LYS A 7 26.88 -7.64 -3.83
C LYS A 7 26.14 -6.95 -2.69
N ALA A 8 26.12 -5.62 -2.71
CA ALA A 8 25.43 -4.83 -1.70
C ALA A 8 23.98 -5.33 -1.58
N GLU A 9 23.56 -5.59 -0.34
CA GLU A 9 22.20 -6.04 -0.10
C GLU A 9 21.24 -4.95 -0.56
N LYS A 10 20.29 -5.31 -1.43
CA LYS A 10 19.34 -4.36 -1.99
C LYS A 10 18.44 -3.87 -0.86
N GLN A 11 18.52 -2.59 -0.53
CA GLN A 11 17.63 -1.99 0.46
C GLN A 11 16.17 -2.18 0.04
N ARG A 12 15.32 -2.63 0.96
CA ARG A 12 13.89 -2.94 0.66
C ARG A 12 13.09 -1.69 0.26
N VAL A 13 13.48 -0.53 0.80
CA VAL A 13 12.94 0.79 0.46
C VAL A 13 14.08 1.65 -0.06
N GLU A 14 14.11 1.84 -1.38
CA GLU A 14 15.01 2.78 -2.04
C GLU A 14 14.32 4.15 -2.07
N VAL A 15 15.00 5.18 -1.56
CA VAL A 15 14.56 6.58 -1.66
C VAL A 15 15.36 7.21 -2.78
N LEU A 16 14.66 7.71 -3.80
CA LEU A 16 15.26 8.38 -4.96
C LEU A 16 14.67 9.78 -5.12
N ASP A 17 15.47 10.70 -5.64
CA ASP A 17 15.03 12.07 -5.88
C ASP A 17 14.17 12.17 -7.14
N GLY A 18 12.90 12.49 -6.95
CA GLY A 18 11.91 12.68 -8.00
C GLY A 18 11.92 14.12 -8.52
N LEU A 19 12.94 14.47 -9.32
CA LEU A 19 13.13 15.82 -9.90
C LEU A 19 11.90 16.37 -10.65
N GLN A 20 11.03 15.49 -11.18
CA GLN A 20 9.82 15.92 -11.88
C GLN A 20 8.83 16.66 -10.97
N PHE A 21 8.77 16.29 -9.69
CA PHE A 21 7.79 16.80 -8.73
C PHE A 21 8.45 17.45 -7.50
N ASP A 22 9.79 17.56 -7.48
CA ASP A 22 10.54 18.11 -6.37
C ASP A 22 10.24 17.39 -5.04
N ILE A 23 10.11 16.06 -5.11
CA ILE A 23 9.84 15.16 -3.96
C ILE A 23 10.86 14.03 -3.89
N GLN A 24 11.10 13.53 -2.68
CA GLN A 24 11.72 12.23 -2.48
C GLN A 24 10.69 11.11 -2.70
N THR A 25 11.07 10.10 -3.46
CA THR A 25 10.19 8.96 -3.75
C THR A 25 10.18 7.95 -2.61
N TYR A 26 8.99 7.45 -2.26
CA TYR A 26 8.82 6.42 -1.24
C TYR A 26 8.83 5.04 -1.89
N GLY A 27 10.04 4.50 -2.12
CA GLY A 27 10.26 3.31 -2.92
C GLY A 27 10.36 3.61 -4.42
N LEU A 28 10.85 2.64 -5.19
CA LEU A 28 11.12 2.78 -6.64
C LEU A 28 9.95 3.33 -7.48
N ARG A 29 8.71 3.03 -7.10
CA ARG A 29 7.49 3.48 -7.79
C ARG A 29 6.65 4.47 -6.98
N ASN A 30 7.19 4.97 -5.87
CA ASN A 30 6.50 5.87 -4.95
C ASN A 30 5.19 5.30 -4.33
N ASP A 31 5.05 3.97 -4.34
CA ASP A 31 3.84 3.21 -3.96
C ASP A 31 4.04 2.35 -2.70
N TYR A 32 5.17 2.51 -2.01
CA TYR A 32 5.54 1.63 -0.90
C TYR A 32 4.47 1.54 0.20
N PRO A 33 3.93 2.64 0.76
CA PRO A 33 2.89 2.58 1.79
C PRO A 33 1.65 1.79 1.36
N GLN A 34 1.19 2.00 0.13
CA GLN A 34 0.03 1.31 -0.42
C GLN A 34 0.30 -0.17 -0.64
N ARG A 35 1.51 -0.52 -1.10
CA ARG A 35 1.93 -1.91 -1.29
C ARG A 35 2.00 -2.66 0.03
N VAL A 36 2.63 -2.07 1.04
CA VAL A 36 2.74 -2.67 2.38
C VAL A 36 1.35 -2.92 2.96
N LYS A 37 0.46 -1.93 2.90
CA LYS A 37 -0.93 -2.07 3.37
C LYS A 37 -1.73 -3.14 2.63
N THR A 38 -1.48 -3.33 1.33
CA THR A 38 -2.13 -4.39 0.55
C THR A 38 -1.65 -5.77 1.01
N VAL A 39 -0.35 -5.92 1.25
CA VAL A 39 0.25 -7.18 1.72
C VAL A 39 -0.21 -7.52 3.13
N THR A 40 -0.21 -6.56 4.05
CA THR A 40 -0.64 -6.80 5.44
C THR A 40 -2.13 -7.11 5.54
N ASN A 41 -2.97 -6.45 4.74
CA ASN A 41 -4.42 -6.75 4.72
C ASN A 41 -4.75 -8.12 4.11
N ALA A 42 -3.86 -8.69 3.30
CA ALA A 42 -4.05 -10.02 2.72
C ALA A 42 -3.71 -11.16 3.68
N SER A 43 -2.91 -10.90 4.72
CA SER A 43 -2.57 -11.86 5.77
C SER A 43 -3.47 -11.68 6.99
N VAL A 44 -4.06 -12.78 7.45
CA VAL A 44 -4.90 -12.78 8.66
C VAL A 44 -4.03 -12.61 9.90
N THR A 45 -2.89 -13.29 9.95
CA THR A 45 -1.96 -13.24 11.10
C THR A 45 -1.37 -11.85 11.27
N ALA A 46 -0.88 -11.24 10.18
CA ALA A 46 -0.32 -9.89 10.22
C ALA A 46 -1.35 -8.88 10.71
N LYS A 47 -2.58 -8.94 10.20
CA LYS A 47 -3.66 -8.05 10.62
C LYS A 47 -4.03 -8.21 12.09
N GLY A 48 -4.02 -9.45 12.60
CA GLY A 48 -4.23 -9.72 14.03
C GLY A 48 -3.12 -9.12 14.91
N CYS A 49 -1.86 -9.29 14.52
CA CYS A 49 -0.70 -8.73 15.22
C CYS A 49 -0.71 -7.20 15.21
N ILE A 50 -0.95 -6.58 14.05
CA ILE A 50 -1.01 -5.12 13.91
C ILE A 50 -2.17 -4.55 14.73
N SER A 51 -3.36 -5.17 14.70
CA SER A 51 -4.49 -4.71 15.53
C SER A 51 -4.18 -4.80 17.03
N THR A 52 -3.47 -5.83 17.45
CA THR A 52 -3.04 -5.98 18.84
C THR A 52 -2.01 -4.92 19.21
N TYR A 53 -1.02 -4.70 18.35
CA TYR A 53 0.00 -3.66 18.51
C TYR A 53 -0.62 -2.26 18.59
N GLN A 54 -1.60 -1.98 17.74
CA GLN A 54 -2.35 -0.73 17.74
C GLN A 54 -3.08 -0.49 19.08
N LYS A 55 -3.75 -1.52 19.62
CA LYS A 55 -4.38 -1.43 20.94
C LYS A 55 -3.38 -1.16 22.06
N PHE A 56 -2.17 -1.74 21.96
CA PHE A 56 -1.11 -1.49 22.92
C PHE A 56 -0.59 -0.04 22.86
N ILE A 57 -0.39 0.51 21.67
CA ILE A 57 0.03 1.91 21.51
C ILE A 57 -1.05 2.88 22.01
N GLN A 58 -2.32 2.64 21.65
CA GLN A 58 -3.42 3.51 22.09
C GLN A 58 -3.58 3.46 23.61
N GLY A 59 -3.43 2.26 24.19
CA GLY A 59 -3.49 2.04 25.63
C GLY A 59 -4.78 2.56 26.25
N LYS A 60 -4.66 3.31 27.34
CA LYS A 60 -5.79 3.95 28.04
C LYS A 60 -6.13 5.36 27.52
N GLY A 61 -5.39 5.86 26.52
CA GLY A 61 -5.54 7.22 26.03
C GLY A 61 -5.03 8.29 27.01
N PHE A 62 -5.61 9.49 26.92
CA PHE A 62 -5.22 10.63 27.75
C PHE A 62 -5.71 10.50 29.20
N ALA A 63 -4.85 10.86 30.16
CA ALA A 63 -5.21 10.85 31.58
C ALA A 63 -6.24 11.94 31.94
N ASP A 64 -6.17 13.09 31.28
CA ASP A 64 -7.12 14.18 31.49
C ASP A 64 -8.39 14.00 30.66
N THR A 65 -9.52 13.84 31.36
CA THR A 65 -10.85 13.65 30.77
C THR A 65 -11.36 14.88 30.02
N VAL A 66 -10.92 16.09 30.40
CA VAL A 66 -11.33 17.34 29.73
C VAL A 66 -10.65 17.44 28.38
N PHE A 67 -9.34 17.23 28.35
CA PHE A 67 -8.56 17.17 27.11
C PHE A 67 -9.02 16.03 26.20
N TYR A 68 -9.32 14.86 26.76
CA TYR A 68 -9.81 13.71 26.00
C TYR A 68 -11.06 14.03 25.14
N LYS A 69 -12.02 14.78 25.70
CA LYS A 69 -13.28 15.15 25.02
C LYS A 69 -13.20 16.46 24.24
N SER A 70 -12.10 17.21 24.36
CA SER A 70 -12.00 18.50 23.70
C SER A 70 -12.00 18.32 22.18
N VAL A 71 -12.70 19.24 21.51
CA VAL A 71 -12.79 19.28 20.05
C VAL A 71 -11.63 20.13 19.56
N ILE A 72 -10.79 19.55 18.71
CA ILE A 72 -9.57 20.20 18.20
C ILE A 72 -9.82 20.93 16.87
N ASN A 73 -10.99 20.74 16.27
CA ASN A 73 -11.24 21.22 14.92
C ASN A 73 -12.71 21.57 14.71
N ASN A 74 -12.97 22.56 13.87
CA ASN A 74 -14.29 22.92 13.35
C ASN A 74 -15.13 21.73 12.82
N ARG A 75 -14.50 20.64 12.38
CA ARG A 75 -15.19 19.41 11.93
C ARG A 75 -15.71 18.52 13.07
N GLY A 76 -15.46 18.85 14.33
CA GLY A 76 -15.87 18.04 15.48
C GLY A 76 -14.92 16.89 15.82
N LEU A 77 -13.69 16.91 15.30
CA LEU A 77 -12.69 15.89 15.62
C LEU A 77 -12.22 16.05 17.07
N THR A 78 -12.40 15.00 17.86
CA THR A 78 -11.97 14.98 19.28
C THR A 78 -10.51 14.55 19.43
N CYS A 79 -9.89 14.90 20.55
CA CYS A 79 -8.54 14.42 20.89
C CYS A 79 -8.41 12.90 20.84
N ASP A 80 -9.41 12.17 21.33
CA ASP A 80 -9.40 10.70 21.30
C ASP A 80 -9.40 10.15 19.87
N GLN A 81 -10.24 10.70 19.00
CA GLN A 81 -10.26 10.31 17.58
C GLN A 81 -8.94 10.62 16.90
N CYS A 82 -8.34 11.78 17.21
CA CYS A 82 -7.01 12.13 16.71
C CYS A 82 -5.96 11.11 17.15
N LEU A 83 -5.93 10.75 18.43
CA LEU A 83 -5.02 9.74 18.98
C LEU A 83 -5.21 8.38 18.30
N SER A 84 -6.45 7.97 18.08
CA SER A 84 -6.76 6.71 17.39
C SER A 84 -6.19 6.71 15.97
N LEU A 85 -6.38 7.79 15.21
CA LEU A 85 -5.85 7.93 13.85
C LEU A 85 -4.31 7.94 13.81
N VAL A 86 -3.68 8.68 14.71
CA VAL A 86 -2.21 8.70 14.85
C VAL A 86 -1.69 7.30 15.19
N THR A 87 -2.37 6.60 16.10
CA THR A 87 -1.98 5.23 16.49
C THR A 87 -2.09 4.25 15.33
N HIS A 88 -3.13 4.38 14.51
CA HIS A 88 -3.27 3.60 13.27
C HIS A 88 -2.09 3.83 12.33
N ASP A 89 -1.74 5.09 12.07
CA ASP A 89 -0.63 5.43 11.17
C ASP A 89 0.74 4.95 11.70
N ILE A 90 0.99 5.10 13.00
CA ILE A 90 2.21 4.58 13.63
C ILE A 90 2.28 3.06 13.50
N SER A 91 1.16 2.36 13.70
CA SER A 91 1.12 0.90 13.62
C SER A 91 1.33 0.39 12.19
N ASP A 92 0.73 1.07 11.21
CA ASP A 92 0.81 0.66 9.80
C ASP A 92 2.13 1.07 9.15
N TYR A 93 2.67 2.25 9.46
CA TYR A 93 3.80 2.84 8.73
C TYR A 93 5.04 3.16 9.58
N GLY A 94 4.89 3.26 10.90
CA GLY A 94 5.97 3.70 11.79
C GLY A 94 6.14 5.23 11.85
N GLY A 95 5.13 5.99 11.45
CA GLY A 95 5.12 7.45 11.51
C GLY A 95 3.70 8.00 11.39
N PHE A 96 3.54 9.31 11.57
CA PHE A 96 2.25 9.98 11.42
C PHE A 96 2.43 11.40 10.90
N SER A 97 1.36 11.98 10.36
CA SER A 97 1.32 13.38 9.97
C SER A 97 0.10 14.11 10.50
N LEU A 98 0.34 15.31 11.01
CA LEU A 98 -0.70 16.22 11.51
C LEU A 98 -0.54 17.57 10.84
N HIS A 99 -1.66 18.16 10.45
CA HIS A 99 -1.72 19.45 9.81
C HIS A 99 -2.34 20.48 10.76
N PHE A 100 -1.62 21.59 10.93
CA PHE A 100 -1.91 22.67 11.85
C PHE A 100 -2.26 23.93 11.08
N ASN A 101 -3.44 24.47 11.36
CA ASN A 101 -3.83 25.81 10.91
C ASN A 101 -3.51 26.84 11.98
N TYR A 102 -3.21 28.06 11.54
CA TYR A 102 -2.82 29.17 12.41
C TYR A 102 -3.73 30.37 12.23
N ASN A 103 -3.90 31.16 13.30
CA ASN A 103 -4.49 32.49 13.23
C ASN A 103 -3.43 33.55 12.85
N VAL A 104 -3.89 34.79 12.69
CA VAL A 104 -3.02 35.95 12.37
C VAL A 104 -1.96 36.18 13.46
N PHE A 105 -2.24 35.79 14.70
CA PHE A 105 -1.32 35.90 15.83
C PHE A 105 -0.32 34.73 15.93
N GLY A 106 -0.35 33.77 14.98
CA GLY A 106 0.53 32.60 14.97
C GLY A 106 0.17 31.52 15.99
N GLN A 107 -1.06 31.53 16.52
CA GLN A 107 -1.58 30.50 17.41
C GLN A 107 -2.33 29.43 16.61
N ILE A 108 -2.25 28.18 17.06
CA ILE A 108 -2.91 27.04 16.41
C ILE A 108 -4.43 27.14 16.60
N THR A 109 -5.18 27.08 15.50
CA THR A 109 -6.66 27.13 15.53
C THR A 109 -7.29 25.76 15.33
N ASP A 110 -6.80 24.99 14.37
CA ASP A 110 -7.34 23.68 14.02
C ASP A 110 -6.20 22.68 13.82
N VAL A 111 -6.43 21.46 14.28
CA VAL A 111 -5.58 20.31 13.97
C VAL A 111 -6.37 19.30 13.14
N THR A 112 -5.75 18.85 12.06
CA THR A 112 -6.28 17.85 11.14
C THR A 112 -5.29 16.70 11.01
N HIS A 113 -5.78 15.48 11.10
CA HIS A 113 -4.99 14.31 10.72
C HIS A 113 -4.93 14.21 9.19
N ILE A 114 -3.73 14.00 8.65
CA ILE A 114 -3.54 13.67 7.24
C ILE A 114 -3.09 12.21 7.20
N PRO A 115 -3.70 11.35 6.38
CA PRO A 115 -3.22 9.98 6.22
C PRO A 115 -1.75 9.97 5.79
N PHE A 116 -0.91 9.29 6.56
CA PHE A 116 0.53 9.23 6.30
C PHE A 116 0.88 8.79 4.88
N GLU A 117 0.07 7.89 4.31
CA GLU A 117 0.14 7.42 2.93
C GLU A 117 0.21 8.53 1.86
N HIS A 118 -0.40 9.68 2.14
CA HIS A 118 -0.55 10.80 1.22
C HIS A 118 0.64 11.76 1.25
N CYS A 119 1.42 11.74 2.32
CA CYS A 119 2.56 12.63 2.51
C CYS A 119 3.81 12.09 1.80
N ARG A 120 4.54 12.98 1.14
CA ARG A 120 5.90 12.75 0.62
C ARG A 120 6.78 13.91 1.07
N LEU A 121 8.03 13.59 1.36
CA LEU A 121 9.04 14.58 1.70
C LEU A 121 9.41 15.35 0.42
N GLY A 122 9.52 16.67 0.53
CA GLY A 122 10.15 17.48 -0.50
C GLY A 122 11.63 17.12 -0.67
N LEU A 123 12.25 17.59 -1.73
CA LEU A 123 13.70 17.51 -1.84
C LEU A 123 14.37 18.31 -0.72
N ASP A 124 15.54 17.83 -0.32
CA ASP A 124 16.38 18.53 0.65
C ASP A 124 16.89 19.84 0.04
N ASP A 125 16.90 20.90 0.84
CA ASP A 125 17.54 22.16 0.47
C ASP A 125 19.07 22.01 0.47
N ASP A 126 19.82 23.01 0.00
CA ASP A 126 21.30 22.99 -0.03
C ASP A 126 21.95 22.73 1.34
N SER A 127 21.18 22.93 2.42
CA SER A 127 21.57 22.65 3.82
C SER A 127 21.19 21.25 4.32
N GLY A 128 20.64 20.38 3.47
CA GLY A 128 20.20 19.03 3.82
C GLY A 128 18.92 18.98 4.65
N LYS A 129 18.09 20.04 4.62
CA LYS A 129 16.85 20.12 5.41
C LYS A 129 15.62 20.09 4.50
N VAL A 130 14.69 19.20 4.80
CA VAL A 130 13.37 19.19 4.15
C VAL A 130 12.56 20.39 4.65
N THR A 131 12.20 21.29 3.74
CA THR A 131 11.42 22.49 4.06
C THR A 131 9.93 22.31 3.82
N LYS A 132 9.57 21.45 2.85
CA LYS A 132 8.18 21.26 2.39
C LYS A 132 7.80 19.79 2.35
N ILE A 133 6.52 19.54 2.61
CA ILE A 133 5.88 18.23 2.50
C ILE A 133 4.86 18.31 1.36
N ALA A 134 4.99 17.40 0.40
CA ALA A 134 4.06 17.24 -0.70
C ALA A 134 2.93 16.29 -0.29
N ILE A 135 1.69 16.77 -0.37
CA ILE A 135 0.49 16.01 -0.05
C ILE A 135 -0.27 15.73 -1.33
N HIS A 136 -0.60 14.46 -1.53
CA HIS A 136 -1.44 14.03 -2.63
C HIS A 136 -2.24 12.78 -2.26
N ARG A 137 -3.51 12.74 -2.66
CA ARG A 137 -4.45 11.69 -2.27
C ARG A 137 -4.07 10.29 -2.78
N ASP A 138 -3.43 10.19 -3.94
CA ASP A 138 -3.09 8.89 -4.51
C ASP A 138 -1.83 8.94 -5.37
N TRP A 139 -0.73 8.41 -4.86
CA TRP A 139 0.55 8.34 -5.55
C TRP A 139 0.64 7.19 -6.56
N THR A 140 -0.28 6.22 -6.51
CA THR A 140 -0.19 4.97 -7.28
C THR A 140 -0.77 5.07 -8.69
N LYS A 141 -1.45 6.18 -9.02
CA LYS A 141 -2.15 6.40 -10.31
C LYS A 141 -3.20 5.31 -10.64
N LEU A 142 -3.56 4.45 -9.69
CA LEU A 142 -4.52 3.34 -9.89
C LEU A 142 -5.95 3.86 -10.06
N ARG A 143 -6.29 5.00 -9.45
CA ARG A 143 -7.60 5.63 -9.62
C ARG A 143 -7.67 6.41 -10.92
N ARG A 144 -8.62 6.04 -11.79
CA ARG A 144 -8.89 6.62 -13.13
C ARG A 144 -9.04 8.15 -13.23
N ARG A 145 -9.20 8.88 -12.12
CA ARG A 145 -9.37 10.35 -12.10
C ARG A 145 -8.20 11.11 -11.46
N THR A 146 -7.16 10.43 -11.02
CA THR A 146 -6.05 11.11 -10.33
C THR A 146 -4.88 11.31 -11.28
N VAL A 147 -4.80 12.50 -11.88
CA VAL A 147 -3.61 12.93 -12.63
C VAL A 147 -2.63 13.55 -11.65
N ILE A 148 -1.44 12.97 -11.56
CA ILE A 148 -0.35 13.54 -10.75
C ILE A 148 0.30 14.64 -11.59
N SER A 149 -0.07 15.89 -11.29
CA SER A 149 0.51 17.11 -11.84
C SER A 149 0.92 18.03 -10.69
N LYS A 150 1.88 18.94 -10.93
CA LYS A 150 2.33 19.92 -9.93
C LYS A 150 1.17 20.78 -9.37
N SER A 151 0.09 20.94 -10.14
CA SER A 151 -1.12 21.65 -9.72
C SER A 151 -2.01 20.89 -8.72
N THR A 152 -1.96 19.55 -8.75
CA THR A 152 -2.78 18.70 -7.87
C THR A 152 -2.06 18.40 -6.56
N ILE A 153 -0.73 18.48 -6.56
CA ILE A 153 0.10 18.27 -5.37
C ILE A 153 0.06 19.55 -4.53
N GLU A 154 -0.27 19.39 -3.25
CA GLU A 154 -0.23 20.49 -2.29
C GLU A 154 1.10 20.44 -1.56
N TYR A 155 1.92 21.47 -1.73
CA TYR A 155 3.15 21.65 -0.97
C TYR A 155 2.85 22.51 0.24
N ILE A 156 3.08 21.97 1.43
CA ILE A 156 2.87 22.65 2.71
C ILE A 156 4.19 22.67 3.47
N ASP A 157 4.45 23.74 4.21
CA ASP A 157 5.68 23.88 4.98
C ASP A 157 5.72 22.92 6.17
N VAL A 158 6.92 22.48 6.54
CA VAL A 158 7.16 21.65 7.72
C VAL A 158 6.85 22.43 9.00
N PHE A 159 6.29 21.75 10.00
CA PHE A 159 5.96 22.32 11.30
C PHE A 159 7.18 22.93 11.99
N ASN A 160 7.05 24.21 12.34
CA ASN A 160 7.99 24.93 13.18
C ASN A 160 7.21 25.77 14.20
N PRO A 161 7.35 25.50 15.52
CA PRO A 161 6.57 26.16 16.55
C PRO A 161 6.98 27.62 16.81
N ILE A 162 8.03 28.13 16.17
CA ILE A 162 8.55 29.49 16.41
C ILE A 162 7.63 30.54 15.75
N PRO A 163 7.02 31.47 16.51
CA PRO A 163 6.07 32.45 15.97
C PRO A 163 6.65 33.38 14.90
N THR A 164 7.93 33.74 15.01
CA THR A 164 8.61 34.60 14.02
C THR A 164 8.71 33.93 12.65
N VAL A 165 8.90 32.61 12.63
CA VAL A 165 8.96 31.83 11.38
C VAL A 165 7.59 31.72 10.74
N ILE A 166 6.54 31.52 11.56
CA ILE A 166 5.15 31.46 11.09
C ILE A 166 4.76 32.79 10.43
N GLN A 167 5.07 33.93 11.05
CA GLN A 167 4.80 35.25 10.48
C GLN A 167 5.53 35.46 9.14
N ALA A 168 6.81 35.12 9.07
CA ALA A 168 7.57 35.21 7.83
C ALA A 168 6.98 34.32 6.72
N GLN A 169 6.49 33.12 7.06
CA GLN A 169 5.82 32.23 6.10
C GLN A 169 4.47 32.78 5.63
N ILE A 170 3.68 33.39 6.52
CA ILE A 170 2.40 34.03 6.18
C ILE A 170 2.63 35.21 5.23
N GLU A 171 3.64 36.03 5.49
CA GLU A 171 4.04 37.13 4.61
C GLU A 171 4.50 36.61 3.24
N ALA A 172 5.34 35.57 3.23
CA ALA A 172 5.81 34.94 2.00
C ALA A 172 4.66 34.29 1.18
N ALA A 173 3.63 33.78 1.84
CA ALA A 173 2.43 33.25 1.20
C ALA A 173 1.50 34.34 0.62
N GLY A 174 1.75 35.62 0.94
CA GLY A 174 0.96 36.75 0.47
C GLY A 174 -0.33 36.97 1.27
N GLY A 175 -0.32 36.61 2.57
CA GLY A 175 -1.43 36.80 3.49
C GLY A 175 -2.04 35.50 4.00
N ILE A 176 -2.81 35.60 5.08
CA ILE A 176 -3.33 34.42 5.79
C ILE A 176 -4.33 33.60 4.96
N ASP A 177 -5.05 34.24 4.04
CA ASP A 177 -6.02 33.57 3.16
C ASP A 177 -5.36 32.56 2.21
N ARG A 178 -4.07 32.78 1.87
CA ARG A 178 -3.29 31.89 1.00
C ARG A 178 -2.38 30.96 1.78
N TYR A 179 -2.20 31.19 3.07
CA TYR A 179 -1.38 30.36 3.92
C TYR A 179 -2.12 29.05 4.22
N LYS A 180 -1.52 27.94 3.80
CA LYS A 180 -2.15 26.62 3.92
C LYS A 180 -1.97 25.98 5.28
N GLY A 181 -1.14 26.54 6.15
CA GLY A 181 -0.79 25.96 7.45
C GLY A 181 0.58 25.27 7.41
N GLN A 182 0.85 24.45 8.43
CA GLN A 182 2.07 23.63 8.52
C GLN A 182 1.73 22.16 8.76
N VAL A 183 2.62 21.27 8.33
CA VAL A 183 2.49 19.84 8.56
C VAL A 183 3.61 19.34 9.48
N LEU A 184 3.22 18.76 10.60
CA LEU A 184 4.11 17.94 11.41
C LEU A 184 4.21 16.57 10.75
N TYR A 185 5.41 16.22 10.32
CA TYR A 185 5.75 14.89 9.88
C TYR A 185 6.63 14.26 10.94
N TYR A 186 6.17 13.14 11.52
CA TYR A 186 6.92 12.42 12.53
C TYR A 186 7.19 10.99 12.07
N SER A 187 8.43 10.56 12.24
CA SER A 187 8.94 9.26 11.83
C SER A 187 9.73 8.64 12.98
N LEU A 188 9.54 7.34 13.23
CA LEU A 188 10.26 6.61 14.28
C LEU A 188 11.73 6.33 13.93
N ASP A 189 12.07 6.31 12.64
CA ASP A 189 13.41 5.92 12.16
C ASP A 189 14.39 7.09 12.06
N GLY A 190 13.95 8.32 12.32
CA GLY A 190 14.79 9.51 12.29
C GLY A 190 14.04 10.78 11.85
N ASP A 191 14.73 11.91 11.92
CA ASP A 191 14.18 13.20 11.48
C ASP A 191 14.09 13.26 9.95
N MET A 192 12.91 13.60 9.43
CA MET A 192 12.64 13.71 7.98
C MET A 192 13.09 12.50 7.15
N VAL A 193 13.01 11.29 7.72
CA VAL A 193 13.26 10.03 7.00
C VAL A 193 11.95 9.27 6.83
N TYR A 194 11.78 8.59 5.70
CA TYR A 194 10.67 7.65 5.52
C TYR A 194 10.78 6.47 6.51
N PRO A 195 9.81 6.29 7.41
CA PRO A 195 9.84 5.22 8.38
C PRO A 195 9.65 3.86 7.71
N LYS A 196 10.17 2.84 8.38
CA LYS A 196 9.88 1.45 8.12
C LYS A 196 8.98 0.96 9.24
N PRO A 197 7.88 0.26 8.91
CA PRO A 197 7.05 -0.33 9.96
C PRO A 197 7.84 -1.41 10.71
N VAL A 198 7.48 -1.65 11.97
CA VAL A 198 8.14 -2.63 12.86
C VAL A 198 8.22 -4.03 12.22
N TYR A 199 7.22 -4.38 11.41
CA TYR A 199 7.12 -5.68 10.74
C TYR A 199 7.79 -5.71 9.35
N ASP A 200 8.53 -4.67 8.92
CA ASP A 200 9.18 -4.60 7.60
C ASP A 200 10.06 -5.83 7.31
N ALA A 201 10.78 -6.30 8.34
CA ALA A 201 11.61 -7.51 8.26
C ALA A 201 10.81 -8.77 7.90
N ALA A 202 9.56 -8.88 8.36
CA ALA A 202 8.69 -10.02 8.15
C ALA A 202 7.77 -9.89 6.92
N ILE A 203 7.86 -8.79 6.15
CA ILE A 203 6.96 -8.56 4.99
C ILE A 203 7.02 -9.70 3.96
N THR A 204 8.19 -10.32 3.77
CA THR A 204 8.35 -11.47 2.87
C THR A 204 7.56 -12.69 3.34
N ASP A 205 7.52 -12.95 4.65
CA ASP A 205 6.78 -14.07 5.23
C ASP A 205 5.27 -13.79 5.18
N ILE A 206 4.86 -12.55 5.50
CA ILE A 206 3.47 -12.08 5.38
C ILE A 206 2.96 -12.26 3.94
N SER A 207 3.77 -11.87 2.95
CA SER A 207 3.45 -12.03 1.53
C SER A 207 3.34 -13.52 1.14
N THR A 208 4.19 -14.38 1.70
CA THR A 208 4.17 -15.82 1.44
C THR A 208 2.92 -16.48 2.02
N GLU A 209 2.53 -16.10 3.24
CA GLU A 209 1.29 -16.56 3.88
C GLU A 209 0.05 -16.21 3.05
N ALA A 210 -0.02 -14.97 2.54
CA ALA A 210 -1.09 -14.54 1.65
C ALA A 210 -1.12 -15.36 0.35
N GLY A 211 0.05 -15.66 -0.21
CA GLY A 211 0.20 -16.52 -1.39
C GLY A 211 -0.32 -17.95 -1.17
N ILE A 212 0.08 -18.57 -0.05
CA ILE A 212 -0.35 -19.92 0.32
C ILE A 212 -1.87 -19.96 0.50
N SER A 213 -2.43 -18.98 1.22
CA SER A 213 -3.88 -18.88 1.46
C SER A 213 -4.67 -18.80 0.14
N ASN A 214 -4.18 -18.03 -0.83
CA ASN A 214 -4.80 -17.92 -2.15
C ASN A 214 -4.75 -19.24 -2.95
N VAL A 215 -3.63 -19.96 -2.88
CA VAL A 215 -3.49 -21.27 -3.55
C VAL A 215 -4.43 -22.29 -2.93
N LEU A 216 -4.49 -22.37 -1.60
CA LEU A 216 -5.39 -23.25 -0.89
C LEU A 216 -6.85 -22.93 -1.21
N TYR A 217 -7.23 -21.66 -1.22
CA TYR A 217 -8.57 -21.23 -1.59
C TYR A 217 -8.96 -21.61 -3.01
N ARG A 218 -8.05 -21.42 -3.98
CA ARG A 218 -8.27 -21.83 -5.36
C ARG A 218 -8.43 -23.34 -5.47
N ASN A 219 -7.59 -24.11 -4.79
CA ASN A 219 -7.69 -25.57 -4.79
C ASN A 219 -8.99 -26.03 -4.12
N ALA A 220 -9.43 -25.41 -3.03
CA ALA A 220 -10.68 -25.82 -2.38
C ALA A 220 -11.92 -25.60 -3.27
N ARG A 221 -11.95 -24.52 -4.07
CA ARG A 221 -13.14 -24.17 -4.88
C ARG A 221 -13.10 -24.63 -6.33
N MET A 222 -11.91 -24.64 -6.94
CA MET A 222 -11.74 -24.83 -8.38
C MET A 222 -11.01 -26.12 -8.71
N ASN A 223 -10.73 -26.97 -7.72
CA ASN A 223 -10.10 -28.26 -8.00
C ASN A 223 -11.13 -29.24 -8.58
N PHE A 224 -10.71 -29.97 -9.60
CA PHE A 224 -11.47 -31.05 -10.20
C PHE A 224 -10.82 -32.36 -9.74
N MET A 225 -11.43 -33.01 -8.75
CA MET A 225 -10.99 -34.33 -8.25
C MET A 225 -11.99 -35.41 -8.70
N PRO A 226 -11.88 -35.93 -9.93
CA PRO A 226 -12.70 -37.06 -10.34
C PRO A 226 -12.27 -38.30 -9.54
N ALA A 227 -13.24 -38.99 -8.93
CA ALA A 227 -12.98 -40.23 -8.17
C ALA A 227 -12.48 -41.39 -9.07
N GLY A 228 -12.71 -41.27 -10.37
CA GLY A 228 -12.26 -42.20 -11.39
C GLY A 228 -12.76 -41.74 -12.74
N MET A 229 -12.13 -42.23 -13.81
CA MET A 229 -12.56 -41.98 -15.17
C MET A 229 -13.00 -43.31 -15.78
N LEU A 230 -14.29 -43.42 -16.10
CA LEU A 230 -14.83 -44.58 -16.81
C LEU A 230 -14.47 -44.46 -18.30
N ILE A 231 -13.36 -45.08 -18.67
CA ILE A 231 -12.91 -45.12 -20.07
C ILE A 231 -13.58 -46.30 -20.74
N ARG A 232 -14.65 -46.05 -21.51
CA ARG A 232 -15.21 -47.06 -22.41
C ARG A 232 -14.35 -47.10 -23.67
N LYS A 233 -13.62 -48.20 -23.87
CA LYS A 233 -13.05 -48.50 -25.18
C LYS A 233 -14.21 -48.77 -26.14
N VAL A 234 -14.41 -47.90 -27.12
CA VAL A 234 -15.33 -48.17 -28.22
C VAL A 234 -14.72 -49.33 -29.01
N SER A 235 -15.27 -50.54 -28.83
CA SER A 235 -15.14 -51.58 -29.85
C SER A 235 -15.88 -51.06 -31.08
N GLU A 236 -15.25 -51.11 -32.26
CA GLU A 236 -15.85 -50.74 -33.56
C GLU A 236 -17.12 -51.56 -33.92
N THR A 237 -17.61 -52.40 -33.00
CA THR A 237 -18.77 -53.28 -33.15
C THR A 237 -20.04 -52.78 -32.45
N SER A 238 -20.07 -51.54 -31.94
CA SER A 238 -21.36 -50.91 -31.61
C SER A 238 -22.01 -50.41 -32.90
N SER A 239 -22.78 -51.31 -33.51
CA SER A 239 -23.77 -51.11 -34.57
C SER A 239 -24.00 -49.64 -34.91
N ALA A 240 -23.53 -49.22 -36.09
CA ALA A 240 -23.94 -47.98 -36.72
C ALA A 240 -25.47 -47.92 -36.67
N LYS A 241 -26.01 -47.03 -35.84
CA LYS A 241 -27.44 -46.71 -35.92
C LYS A 241 -27.64 -46.14 -37.32
N THR A 242 -28.37 -46.88 -38.12
CA THR A 242 -28.67 -46.55 -39.49
C THR A 242 -30.10 -46.01 -39.46
N ASP A 243 -30.31 -44.80 -39.97
CA ASP A 243 -31.67 -44.29 -40.17
C ASP A 243 -32.42 -45.18 -41.17
N GLU A 244 -33.75 -45.10 -41.22
CA GLU A 244 -34.63 -45.91 -42.08
C GLU A 244 -34.27 -45.85 -43.59
N ASN A 245 -33.42 -44.90 -43.99
CA ASN A 245 -32.88 -44.73 -45.35
C ASN A 245 -31.42 -45.18 -45.54
N GLY A 246 -30.85 -45.98 -44.64
CA GLY A 246 -29.56 -46.65 -44.87
C GLY A 246 -28.30 -45.80 -44.67
N ARG A 247 -28.39 -44.63 -44.01
CA ARG A 247 -27.22 -43.76 -43.75
C ARG A 247 -26.77 -43.86 -42.28
N PRO A 248 -25.45 -43.91 -42.00
CA PRO A 248 -24.94 -43.99 -40.63
C PRO A 248 -25.13 -42.66 -39.88
N VAL A 249 -25.76 -42.70 -38.71
CA VAL A 249 -25.90 -41.54 -37.82
C VAL A 249 -24.58 -41.31 -37.09
N VAL A 250 -23.95 -40.16 -37.36
CA VAL A 250 -22.64 -39.81 -36.80
C VAL A 250 -22.82 -39.13 -35.44
N ASP A 251 -22.65 -39.89 -34.35
CA ASP A 251 -22.67 -39.33 -33.01
C ASP A 251 -21.48 -38.38 -32.80
N THR A 252 -21.78 -37.10 -32.59
CA THR A 252 -20.81 -35.99 -32.53
C THR A 252 -19.77 -36.13 -31.40
N PHE A 253 -20.01 -37.03 -30.44
CA PHE A 253 -19.15 -37.29 -29.29
C PHE A 253 -17.81 -37.96 -29.65
N GLN A 254 -17.73 -38.70 -30.76
CA GLN A 254 -16.50 -39.41 -31.17
C GLN A 254 -15.37 -38.48 -31.68
N ARG A 255 -15.68 -37.26 -32.12
CA ARG A 255 -14.66 -36.31 -32.61
C ARG A 255 -13.78 -35.72 -31.50
N ILE A 256 -14.23 -35.73 -30.26
CA ILE A 256 -13.49 -35.14 -29.14
C ILE A 256 -12.38 -36.11 -28.66
N SER A 257 -12.61 -37.42 -28.73
CA SER A 257 -11.64 -38.43 -28.25
C SER A 257 -10.43 -38.63 -29.17
N SER A 258 -10.54 -38.39 -30.48
CA SER A 258 -9.41 -38.55 -31.41
C SER A 258 -8.38 -37.42 -31.33
N ASN A 259 -8.79 -36.23 -30.89
CA ASN A 259 -7.90 -35.07 -30.73
C ASN A 259 -7.15 -35.06 -29.38
N PHE A 260 -7.46 -35.97 -28.45
CA PHE A 260 -6.83 -36.04 -27.12
C PHE A 260 -5.76 -37.15 -27.01
N ARG A 261 -5.11 -37.49 -28.14
CA ARG A 261 -3.95 -38.40 -28.11
C ARG A 261 -2.72 -37.57 -27.73
N ALA A 262 -2.31 -37.72 -26.47
CA ALA A 262 -1.14 -37.07 -25.89
C ALA A 262 0.07 -37.10 -26.83
N THR A 263 0.46 -35.92 -27.30
CA THR A 263 1.74 -35.67 -27.97
C THR A 263 2.86 -36.00 -26.98
N ARG A 264 3.39 -37.23 -27.04
CA ARG A 264 4.68 -37.52 -26.38
C ARG A 264 5.74 -36.66 -27.06
N MET A 265 6.26 -35.67 -26.35
CA MET A 265 7.46 -34.95 -26.79
C MET A 265 8.61 -35.95 -26.92
N PRO A 266 9.36 -35.96 -28.04
CA PRO A 266 10.57 -36.77 -28.13
C PRO A 266 11.63 -36.21 -27.18
N VAL A 267 12.11 -37.07 -26.29
CA VAL A 267 13.35 -36.85 -25.51
C VAL A 267 14.49 -36.74 -26.52
N LYS A 268 15.09 -35.55 -26.65
CA LYS A 268 16.36 -35.39 -27.36
C LYS A 268 17.46 -36.04 -26.53
N SER A 269 17.94 -37.20 -26.97
CA SER A 269 19.22 -37.74 -26.55
C SER A 269 20.35 -36.91 -27.14
N SER A 270 21.27 -36.50 -26.28
CA SER A 270 22.54 -35.84 -26.61
C SER A 270 23.43 -36.73 -27.50
N THR A 271 23.94 -36.13 -28.56
CA THR A 271 25.30 -36.35 -29.08
C THR A 271 25.87 -35.00 -29.47
#